data_AF-A0A3L6NWE1-F1
#
_entry.id   AF-A0A3L6NWE1-F1
#
_cell.length_a   1.000
_cell.length_b   1.000
_cell.length_c   1.000
_cell.angle_alpha   90.00
_cell.angle_beta   90.00
_cell.angle_gamma   90.00
#
_symmetry.space_group_name_H-M   'P 1'
#
loop_
_entity.id
_entity.type
_entity.pdbx_description
1 polymer ?
#
loop_
_entity_poly.entity_id
_entity_poly.type
_entity_poly.pdbx_seq_one_letter_code
_entity_poly.pdbx_strand_id
1 'polypeptide(L)'
;MKFKAEKGEDGEEQVTFLYEVGEGVAHRSYGLNVARLARIPKKVIDVAALKSGQMEQEMKIRRFRGVCRALSDVIHNGPDQLDQLVSGIEQL
;
A
#
# COMPACT_ATOMS: atom_id res chain seq x y z
N MET A 1 -12.50 -4.24 -4.80
CA MET A 1 -12.72 -4.32 -6.26
C MET A 1 -12.16 -5.65 -6.75
N LYS A 2 -12.94 -6.45 -7.47
CA LYS A 2 -12.45 -7.75 -8.00
C LYS A 2 -11.70 -7.55 -9.31
N PHE A 3 -10.64 -8.33 -9.49
CA PHE A 3 -9.81 -8.35 -10.69
C PHE A 3 -9.28 -9.76 -10.96
N LYS A 4 -8.86 -10.02 -12.20
CA LYS A 4 -8.06 -11.19 -12.56
C LYS A 4 -6.66 -10.73 -12.92
N ALA A 5 -5.64 -11.41 -12.41
CA ALA A 5 -4.24 -11.17 -12.75
C ALA A 5 -3.69 -12.40 -13.49
N GLU A 6 -3.09 -12.15 -14.64
CA GLU A 6 -2.55 -13.18 -15.53
C GLU A 6 -1.14 -12.76 -15.95
N LYS A 7 -0.24 -13.71 -16.18
CA LYS A 7 1.10 -13.38 -16.67
C LYS A 7 1.05 -13.34 -18.21
N GLY A 8 1.29 -12.18 -18.79
CA GLY A 8 1.34 -11.98 -20.23
C GLY A 8 2.54 -12.69 -20.87
N GLU A 9 2.53 -12.79 -22.21
CA GLU A 9 3.61 -13.42 -22.99
C GLU A 9 4.97 -12.73 -22.80
N ASP A 10 4.97 -11.46 -22.42
CA ASP A 10 6.14 -10.66 -22.08
C ASP A 10 6.63 -10.83 -20.62
N GLY A 11 5.96 -11.71 -19.86
CA GLY A 11 6.25 -11.96 -18.45
C GLY A 11 5.70 -10.91 -17.50
N GLU A 12 4.98 -9.90 -18.00
CA GLU A 12 4.36 -8.85 -17.19
C GLU A 12 3.01 -9.29 -16.64
N GLU A 13 2.65 -8.78 -15.46
CA GLU A 13 1.33 -9.02 -14.89
C GLU A 13 0.27 -8.17 -15.62
N GLN A 14 -0.67 -8.82 -16.29
CA GLN A 14 -1.86 -8.20 -16.88
C GLN A 14 -3.03 -8.33 -15.92
N VAL A 15 -3.64 -7.18 -15.60
CA VAL A 15 -4.79 -7.12 -14.69
C VAL A 15 -6.04 -6.71 -15.46
N THR A 16 -7.07 -7.54 -15.36
CA THR A 16 -8.42 -7.23 -15.86
C THR A 16 -9.33 -6.83 -14.70
N PHE A 17 -9.82 -5.60 -14.73
CA PHE A 17 -10.77 -5.09 -13.75
C PHE A 17 -12.17 -5.66 -14.02
N LEU A 18 -12.79 -6.29 -13.02
CA LEU A 18 -14.14 -6.84 -13.15
C LEU A 18 -15.24 -5.85 -12.75
N TYR A 19 -14.85 -4.65 -12.28
CA TYR A 19 -15.73 -3.58 -11.81
C TYR A 19 -16.74 -3.98 -10.72
N GLU A 20 -16.54 -5.15 -10.11
CA GLU A 20 -17.34 -5.63 -8.99
C GLU A 20 -16.71 -5.19 -7.66
N VAL A 21 -17.54 -4.80 -6.70
CA VAL A 21 -17.09 -4.55 -5.33
C VAL A 21 -16.68 -5.88 -4.71
N GLY A 22 -15.51 -5.90 -4.10
CA GLY A 22 -15.01 -7.06 -3.34
C GLY A 22 -14.79 -6.62 -1.91
N GLU A 23 -14.99 -7.52 -0.97
CA GLU A 23 -14.74 -7.28 0.45
C GLU A 23 -13.25 -7.02 0.71
N GLY A 24 -12.97 -6.25 1.78
CA GLY A 24 -11.62 -5.91 2.19
C GLY A 24 -10.98 -4.75 1.43
N VAL A 25 -9.71 -4.50 1.74
CA VAL A 25 -8.91 -3.42 1.16
C VAL A 25 -8.15 -3.93 -0.07
N ALA A 26 -7.98 -3.08 -1.07
CA ALA A 26 -7.13 -3.38 -2.22
C ALA A 26 -5.69 -3.69 -1.76
N HIS A 27 -5.13 -4.80 -2.23
CA HIS A 27 -3.80 -5.24 -1.80
C HIS A 27 -2.69 -4.25 -2.16
N ARG A 28 -2.79 -3.57 -3.32
CA ARG A 28 -1.79 -2.63 -3.85
C ARG A 28 -2.42 -1.60 -4.78
N SER A 29 -1.63 -0.58 -5.14
CA SER A 29 -2.02 0.41 -6.14
C SER A 29 -1.95 -0.17 -7.55
N TYR A 30 -3.07 -0.17 -8.27
CA TYR A 30 -3.15 -0.64 -9.66
C TYR A 30 -2.85 0.46 -10.69
N GLY A 31 -2.40 1.64 -10.26
CA GLY A 31 -2.12 2.77 -11.14
C GLY A 31 -1.11 2.46 -12.25
N LEU A 32 -0.15 1.56 -11.99
CA LEU A 32 0.83 1.13 -12.99
C LEU A 32 0.20 0.30 -14.11
N ASN A 33 -0.83 -0.50 -13.81
CA ASN A 33 -1.58 -1.25 -14.81
C ASN A 33 -2.38 -0.28 -15.71
N VAL A 34 -2.99 0.75 -15.12
CA VAL A 34 -3.70 1.80 -15.87
C VAL A 34 -2.74 2.61 -16.75
N ALA A 35 -1.56 2.96 -16.24
CA ALA A 35 -0.53 3.66 -17.02
C ALA A 35 -0.08 2.86 -18.25
N ARG A 36 0.01 1.52 -18.13
CA ARG A 36 0.32 0.64 -19.25
C ARG A 36 -0.76 0.68 -20.33
N LEU A 37 -2.04 0.62 -19.94
CA LEU A 37 -3.18 0.76 -20.86
C LEU A 37 -3.18 2.13 -21.57
N ALA A 38 -2.75 3.19 -20.87
CA ALA A 38 -2.57 4.53 -21.41
C ALA A 38 -1.31 4.69 -22.29
N ARG A 39 -0.59 3.60 -22.58
CA ARG A 39 0.65 3.57 -23.41
C ARG A 39 1.75 4.49 -22.87
N ILE A 40 1.83 4.66 -21.55
CA ILE A 40 2.96 5.34 -20.92
C ILE A 40 4.24 4.51 -21.19
N PRO A 41 5.38 5.14 -21.54
CA PRO A 41 6.60 4.42 -21.85
C PRO A 41 7.06 3.49 -20.71
N LYS A 42 7.45 2.25 -21.06
CA LYS A 42 7.90 1.23 -20.10
C LYS A 42 8.95 1.74 -19.10
N LYS A 43 9.95 2.49 -19.59
CA LYS A 43 11.00 3.09 -18.74
C LYS A 43 10.44 3.98 -17.62
N VAL A 44 9.33 4.69 -17.88
CA VAL A 44 8.67 5.54 -16.86
C VAL A 44 7.93 4.67 -15.86
N ILE A 45 7.21 3.65 -16.32
CA ILE A 45 6.49 2.69 -15.48
C ILE A 45 7.47 1.95 -14.55
N ASP A 46 8.63 1.53 -15.06
CA ASP A 46 9.66 0.83 -14.29
C ASP A 46 10.22 1.70 -13.15
N VAL A 47 10.52 2.98 -13.46
CA VAL A 47 10.96 3.94 -12.44
C VAL A 47 9.86 4.21 -11.41
N ALA A 48 8.62 4.35 -11.86
CA ALA A 48 7.48 4.54 -10.97
C ALA A 48 7.25 3.33 -10.04
N ALA A 49 7.41 2.10 -10.55
CA ALA A 49 7.33 0.87 -9.75
C ALA A 49 8.39 0.85 -8.65
N LEU A 50 9.64 1.15 -9.00
CA LEU A 50 10.74 1.24 -8.03
C LEU A 50 10.44 2.30 -6.95
N LYS A 51 10.02 3.50 -7.36
CA LYS A 51 9.75 4.62 -6.45
C LYS A 51 8.55 4.35 -5.54
N SER A 52 7.49 3.75 -6.07
CA SER A 52 6.33 3.35 -5.28
C SER A 52 6.71 2.34 -4.19
N GLY A 53 7.55 1.34 -4.52
CA GLY A 53 8.05 0.38 -3.54
C GLY A 53 8.88 1.03 -2.43
N GLN A 54 9.79 1.94 -2.80
CA GLN A 54 10.58 2.72 -1.85
C GLN A 54 9.67 3.53 -0.90
N MET A 55 8.68 4.22 -1.44
CA MET A 55 7.74 5.04 -0.67
C MET A 55 6.86 4.18 0.27
N GLU A 56 6.42 3.00 -0.18
CA GLU A 56 5.65 2.08 0.67
C GLU A 56 6.48 1.62 1.88
N GLN A 57 7.75 1.29 1.67
CA GLN A 57 8.67 0.92 2.75
C GLN A 57 8.91 2.09 3.71
N GLU A 58 9.14 3.30 3.19
CA GLU A 58 9.26 4.50 4.02
C GLU A 58 7.99 4.75 4.86
N MET A 59 6.81 4.58 4.27
CA MET A 59 5.55 4.74 4.99
C MET A 59 5.41 3.71 6.12
N LYS A 60 5.76 2.44 5.89
CA LYS A 60 5.76 1.41 6.95
C LYS A 60 6.65 1.80 8.12
N ILE A 61 7.86 2.30 7.84
CA ILE A 61 8.79 2.78 8.88
C ILE A 61 8.20 3.98 9.63
N ARG A 62 7.59 4.93 8.93
CA ARG A 62 6.96 6.11 9.55
C ARG A 62 5.79 5.70 10.47
N ARG A 63 4.94 4.77 10.03
CA ARG A 63 3.84 4.24 10.85
C ARG A 63 4.36 3.54 12.09
N PHE A 64 5.37 2.67 11.94
CA PHE A 64 6.00 1.98 13.06
C PHE A 64 6.58 2.95 14.10
N ARG A 65 7.29 4.00 13.66
CA ARG A 65 7.76 5.06 14.56
C ARG A 65 6.60 5.80 15.26
N GLY A 66 5.47 5.96 14.58
CA GLY A 66 4.24 6.49 15.18
C GLY A 66 3.77 5.62 16.34
N VAL A 67 3.68 4.31 16.12
CA VAL A 67 3.28 3.32 17.16
C VAL A 67 4.26 3.30 18.32
N CYS A 68 5.58 3.31 18.07
CA CYS A 68 6.57 3.37 19.16
C CYS A 68 6.42 4.63 20.02
N ARG A 69 6.08 5.78 19.41
CA ARG A 69 5.81 7.01 20.17
C ARG A 69 4.54 6.90 21.00
N ALA A 70 3.45 6.42 20.41
CA ALA A 70 2.20 6.21 21.15
C ALA A 70 2.39 5.25 22.33
N LEU A 71 3.19 4.19 22.15
CA LEU A 71 3.56 3.27 23.24
C LEU A 71 4.33 3.97 24.35
N SER A 72 5.33 4.80 24.00
CA SER A 72 6.07 5.59 24.98
C SER A 72 5.13 6.53 25.75
N ASP A 73 4.16 7.14 25.08
CA ASP A 73 3.20 8.04 25.72
C ASP A 73 2.28 7.30 26.70
N VAL A 74 1.84 6.08 26.38
CA VAL A 74 1.09 5.24 27.34
C VAL A 74 1.93 4.92 28.58
N ILE A 75 3.22 4.61 28.39
CA ILE A 75 4.13 4.28 29.52
C ILE A 75 4.32 5.47 30.45
N HIS A 76 4.43 6.70 29.91
CA HIS A 76 4.74 7.89 30.71
C HIS A 76 3.49 8.64 31.20
N ASN A 77 2.43 8.69 30.41
CA ASN A 77 1.23 9.52 30.66
C ASN A 77 0.01 8.70 31.10
N GLY A 78 0.13 7.36 31.14
CA GLY A 78 -0.91 6.48 31.65
C GLY A 78 -1.88 5.95 30.59
N PRO A 79 -2.91 5.22 31.04
CA PRO A 79 -3.78 4.42 30.17
C PRO A 79 -4.72 5.23 29.28
N ASP A 80 -4.93 6.52 29.56
CA ASP A 80 -5.80 7.40 28.74
C ASP A 80 -5.30 7.55 27.29
N GLN A 81 -4.06 7.15 27.00
CA GLN A 81 -3.48 7.16 25.65
C GLN A 81 -3.60 5.82 24.91
N LEU A 82 -4.22 4.78 25.50
CA LEU A 82 -4.30 3.45 24.88
C LEU A 82 -4.99 3.46 23.52
N ASP A 83 -6.05 4.26 23.37
CA ASP A 83 -6.82 4.33 22.12
C ASP A 83 -5.96 4.79 20.94
N GLN A 84 -5.02 5.71 21.17
CA GLN A 84 -4.09 6.18 20.14
C GLN A 84 -3.09 5.10 19.75
N LEU A 85 -2.63 4.30 20.71
CA LEU A 85 -1.76 3.15 20.45
C LEU A 85 -2.48 2.08 19.63
N VAL A 86 -3.71 1.72 20.03
CA VAL A 86 -4.51 0.71 19.33
C VAL A 86 -4.78 1.14 17.88
N SER A 87 -5.21 2.38 17.67
CA SER A 87 -5.42 2.91 16.32
C SER A 87 -4.14 2.90 15.48
N GLY A 88 -2.99 3.20 16.09
CA GLY A 88 -1.70 3.12 15.42
C GLY A 88 -1.33 1.70 14.99
N ILE A 89 -1.64 0.69 15.81
CA ILE A 89 -1.35 -0.72 15.51
C ILE A 89 -2.25 -1.25 14.38
N GLU A 90 -3.53 -0.87 14.35
CA GLU A 90 -4.47 -1.27 13.28
C GLU A 90 -4.05 -0.76 11.89
N GLN A 91 -3.23 0.29 11.84
CA GLN A 91 -2.78 0.92 10.59
C GLN A 91 -1.44 0.39 10.07
N LEU A 92 -0.76 -0.49 10.82
CA LEU A 92 0.50 -1.13 10.41
C LEU A 92 0.27 -2.20 9.33
#